data_AF-A0A3B4UXM9-F1
#
_entry.id   AF-A0A3B4UXM9-F1
#
_cell.length_a   1.000
_cell.length_b   1.000
_cell.length_c   1.000
_cell.angle_alpha   90.00
_cell.angle_beta   90.00
_cell.angle_gamma   90.00
#
_symmetry.space_group_name_H-M   'P 1'
#
loop_
_entity.id
_entity.type
_entity.pdbx_description
1 polymer ?
#
loop_
_entity_poly.entity_id
_entity_poly.type
_entity_poly.pdbx_seq_one_letter_code
_entity_poly.pdbx_strand_id
1 'polypeptide(L)'
;YTPNSSHRFFVPHPSPSSSPAPLHASSARLPRATNVSSSSATVVGRHVRSSYNHLQGDVRQRKLFSYQKFFLRIDKKGTVNGTKSEDDPYSILEIKSVDVGVVAIRGLSSNHYLAINKKGVLYGARDFGPDCRLIERIEENKYNTYASAEWRNKKKHMFVGLNANGKPMKGRKTRRKNTATHFLPIVVQPR
;
A
#
# COMPACT_ATOMS: atom_id res chain seq x y z
N TYR A 1 7.30 -23.81 -66.52
CA TYR A 1 7.93 -25.14 -66.65
C TYR A 1 9.26 -25.12 -65.92
N THR A 2 9.36 -25.87 -64.82
CA THR A 2 10.59 -26.31 -64.11
C THR A 2 11.43 -27.25 -65.00
N PRO A 3 12.68 -27.68 -64.68
CA PRO A 3 13.33 -27.86 -63.34
C PRO A 3 14.81 -27.40 -63.29
N ASN A 4 15.53 -27.43 -62.16
CA ASN A 4 16.37 -28.55 -61.67
C ASN A 4 17.01 -28.12 -60.32
N SER A 5 16.76 -28.80 -59.20
CA SER A 5 17.53 -29.92 -58.60
C SER A 5 18.71 -29.50 -57.70
N SER A 6 18.55 -29.85 -56.42
CA SER A 6 19.56 -30.35 -55.45
C SER A 6 20.68 -29.39 -55.01
N HIS A 7 20.99 -29.21 -53.73
CA HIS A 7 21.44 -30.24 -52.80
C HIS A 7 21.12 -29.88 -51.33
N ARG A 8 20.69 -30.89 -50.58
CA ARG A 8 20.60 -30.90 -49.11
C ARG A 8 22.00 -31.11 -48.52
N PHE A 9 22.38 -30.31 -47.53
CA PHE A 9 23.48 -30.63 -46.63
C PHE A 9 22.91 -31.00 -45.25
N PHE A 10 23.08 -32.28 -44.91
CA PHE A 10 22.93 -32.83 -43.57
C PHE A 10 24.20 -32.48 -42.79
N VAL A 11 24.06 -31.95 -41.57
CA VAL A 11 25.15 -31.86 -40.59
C VAL A 11 24.72 -32.65 -39.34
N PRO A 12 25.50 -33.62 -38.86
CA PRO A 12 25.14 -34.41 -37.68
C PRO A 12 25.47 -33.69 -36.37
N HIS A 13 24.66 -33.98 -35.35
CA HIS A 13 24.91 -33.68 -33.93
C HIS A 13 26.22 -34.29 -33.43
N PRO A 14 26.79 -33.69 -32.37
CA PRO A 14 26.81 -34.43 -31.10
C PRO A 14 26.39 -33.59 -29.89
N SER A 15 25.63 -34.21 -28.98
CA SER A 15 25.52 -33.81 -27.56
C SER A 15 26.55 -34.61 -26.76
N PRO A 16 27.04 -34.11 -25.61
CA PRO A 16 26.35 -34.46 -24.36
C PRO A 16 26.40 -33.40 -23.24
N SER A 17 25.27 -33.33 -22.51
CA SER A 17 25.15 -33.34 -21.04
C SER A 17 26.35 -32.90 -20.18
N SER A 18 26.17 -31.85 -19.38
CA SER A 18 26.53 -31.89 -17.95
C SER A 18 25.83 -30.78 -17.16
N SER A 19 24.84 -31.17 -16.36
CA SER A 19 24.26 -30.38 -15.28
C SER A 19 25.23 -30.30 -14.10
N PRO A 20 25.39 -29.16 -13.41
CA PRO A 20 26.06 -29.14 -12.11
C PRO A 20 25.09 -29.56 -11.00
N ALA A 21 25.50 -30.54 -10.19
CA ALA A 21 24.83 -30.97 -8.98
C ALA A 21 24.99 -29.94 -7.83
N PRO A 22 24.03 -29.84 -6.89
CA PRO A 22 24.18 -29.03 -5.69
C PRO A 22 25.05 -29.74 -4.64
N LEU A 23 26.06 -29.04 -4.13
CA LEU A 23 26.95 -29.52 -3.08
C LEU A 23 26.26 -29.58 -1.72
N HIS A 24 26.66 -30.61 -0.98
CA HIS A 24 26.08 -31.17 0.23
C HIS A 24 26.15 -30.26 1.46
N ALA A 25 25.19 -30.54 2.35
CA ALA A 25 25.02 -29.99 3.70
C ALA A 25 26.23 -30.19 4.63
N SER A 26 26.38 -29.28 5.58
CA SER A 26 27.06 -29.56 6.84
C SER A 26 26.19 -29.04 7.99
N SER A 27 25.63 -29.99 8.74
CA SER A 27 24.85 -29.77 9.95
C SER A 27 25.77 -29.29 11.07
N ALA A 28 25.61 -28.03 11.51
CA ALA A 28 26.22 -27.55 12.73
C ALA A 28 25.42 -28.08 13.94
N ARG A 29 26.12 -28.83 14.78
CA ARG A 29 25.65 -29.55 15.97
C ARG A 29 25.33 -28.54 17.09
N LEU A 30 24.10 -28.53 17.61
CA LEU A 30 23.71 -27.76 18.79
C LEU A 30 24.30 -28.41 20.06
N PRO A 31 24.88 -27.65 21.01
CA PRO A 31 25.27 -28.20 22.30
C PRO A 31 24.03 -28.40 23.19
N ARG A 32 24.01 -29.56 23.87
CA ARG A 32 22.99 -29.98 24.82
C ARG A 32 23.25 -29.31 26.17
N ALA A 33 22.34 -28.45 26.62
CA ALA A 33 22.38 -27.88 27.96
C ALA A 33 21.93 -28.94 28.98
N THR A 34 22.79 -29.18 29.98
CA THR A 34 22.53 -30.00 31.17
C THR A 34 21.63 -29.23 32.13
N ASN A 35 20.63 -29.93 32.67
CA ASN A 35 19.68 -29.39 33.64
C ASN A 35 20.32 -29.49 35.03
N VAL A 36 20.68 -28.36 35.63
CA VAL A 36 21.10 -28.29 37.03
C VAL A 36 20.22 -27.27 37.72
N SER A 37 19.44 -27.74 38.68
CA SER A 37 18.47 -26.96 39.44
C SER A 37 19.15 -26.04 40.46
N SER A 38 18.41 -24.98 40.80
CA SER A 38 18.42 -24.25 42.07
C SER A 38 19.37 -23.06 42.15
N SER A 39 18.80 -21.87 41.94
CA SER A 39 18.97 -20.73 42.85
C SER A 39 17.84 -19.73 42.62
N SER A 40 17.15 -19.41 43.71
CA SER A 40 15.99 -18.56 43.85
C SER A 40 16.12 -17.22 43.11
N ALA A 41 15.41 -17.09 41.99
CA ALA A 41 15.07 -15.79 41.43
C ALA A 41 13.59 -15.58 41.72
N THR A 42 13.29 -14.61 42.58
CA THR A 42 11.94 -14.05 42.72
C THR A 42 11.39 -13.84 41.32
N VAL A 43 10.32 -14.57 40.97
CA VAL A 43 9.54 -14.30 39.76
C VAL A 43 8.83 -12.99 40.03
N VAL A 44 9.56 -11.88 39.85
CA VAL A 44 8.94 -10.61 39.51
C VAL A 44 8.20 -10.95 38.23
N GLY A 45 6.89 -11.12 38.37
CA GLY A 45 5.99 -11.44 37.28
C GLY A 45 6.44 -10.57 36.13
N ARG A 46 6.85 -11.20 35.03
CA ARG A 46 7.06 -10.48 33.79
C ARG A 46 5.75 -9.75 33.62
N HIS A 47 5.75 -8.46 33.90
CA HIS A 47 4.71 -7.57 33.49
C HIS A 47 4.63 -7.91 32.02
N VAL A 48 3.57 -8.61 31.61
CA VAL A 48 3.22 -8.73 30.22
C VAL A 48 2.97 -7.28 29.90
N ARG A 49 4.04 -6.62 29.44
CA ARG A 49 4.02 -5.20 29.15
C ARG A 49 2.87 -5.13 28.18
N SER A 50 1.93 -4.27 28.52
CA SER A 50 0.94 -3.70 27.63
C SER A 50 1.63 -2.93 26.49
N SER A 51 2.74 -3.46 25.93
CA SER A 51 3.66 -2.84 25.00
C SER A 51 3.27 -3.09 23.57
N TYR A 52 2.24 -3.87 23.27
CA TYR A 52 1.67 -3.96 21.93
C TYR A 52 0.44 -3.06 21.74
N ASN A 53 0.20 -2.11 22.64
CA ASN A 53 -0.78 -1.04 22.38
C ASN A 53 -0.37 -0.14 21.20
N HIS A 54 0.90 -0.19 20.73
CA HIS A 54 1.33 0.50 19.51
C HIS A 54 1.11 -0.30 18.22
N LEU A 55 0.72 -1.58 18.32
CA LEU A 55 0.23 -2.38 17.18
C LEU A 55 -1.29 -2.24 16.98
N GLN A 56 -1.99 -1.57 17.91
CA GLN A 56 -3.26 -0.91 17.60
C GLN A 56 -2.89 0.31 16.76
N GLY A 57 -3.01 0.15 15.43
CA GLY A 57 -2.50 1.09 14.45
C GLY A 57 -2.75 2.56 14.83
N ASP A 58 -1.67 3.30 15.01
CA ASP A 58 -1.68 4.71 15.38
C ASP A 58 -2.73 5.47 14.55
N VAL A 59 -3.77 5.95 15.22
CA VAL A 59 -4.89 6.65 14.60
C VAL A 59 -4.44 8.09 14.38
N ARG A 60 -4.30 8.49 13.12
CA ARG A 60 -3.77 9.81 12.77
C ARG A 60 -4.89 10.69 12.25
N GLN A 61 -5.22 11.74 12.99
CA GLN A 61 -6.05 12.83 12.47
C GLN A 61 -5.17 13.76 11.61
N ARG A 62 -5.51 13.85 10.33
CA ARG A 62 -4.74 14.56 9.31
C ARG A 62 -5.65 15.23 8.29
N LYS A 63 -5.12 16.23 7.61
CA LYS A 63 -5.62 16.66 6.30
C LYS A 63 -4.69 16.10 5.24
N LEU A 64 -5.22 15.74 4.07
CA LEU A 64 -4.40 15.31 2.92
C LEU A 64 -4.33 16.44 1.90
N PHE A 65 -3.21 17.16 1.89
CA PHE A 65 -2.99 18.26 0.96
C PHE A 65 -2.36 17.75 -0.33
N SER A 66 -3.10 17.76 -1.42
CA SER A 66 -2.61 17.34 -2.72
C SER A 66 -1.51 18.26 -3.25
N TYR A 67 -0.62 17.70 -4.06
CA TYR A 67 0.38 18.47 -4.80
C TYR A 67 -0.26 19.59 -5.64
N GLN A 68 -1.47 19.34 -6.16
CA GLN A 68 -2.26 20.30 -6.93
C GLN A 68 -2.88 21.43 -6.08
N LYS A 69 -2.51 21.56 -4.81
CA LYS A 69 -2.91 22.63 -3.88
C LYS A 69 -4.39 22.60 -3.47
N PHE A 70 -4.90 21.39 -3.23
CA PHE A 70 -6.23 21.15 -2.66
C PHE A 70 -6.16 20.19 -1.47
N PHE A 71 -6.93 20.44 -0.43
CA PHE A 71 -7.23 19.44 0.59
C PHE A 71 -8.24 18.43 0.03
N LEU A 72 -7.93 17.14 0.18
CA LEU A 72 -8.90 16.09 -0.11
C LEU A 72 -10.06 16.17 0.89
N ARG A 73 -11.28 16.14 0.39
CA ARG A 73 -12.50 16.11 1.21
C ARG A 73 -13.45 15.02 0.76
N ILE A 74 -14.26 14.54 1.70
CA ILE A 74 -15.35 13.58 1.45
C ILE A 74 -16.62 14.17 2.04
N ASP A 75 -17.57 14.58 1.19
CA ASP A 75 -18.80 15.23 1.66
C ASP A 75 -19.82 14.24 2.26
N LYS A 76 -20.92 14.76 2.82
CA LYS A 76 -22.01 13.96 3.40
C LYS A 76 -22.68 12.99 2.42
N LYS A 77 -22.59 13.25 1.11
CA LYS A 77 -23.16 12.40 0.06
C LYS A 77 -22.19 11.30 -0.39
N GLY A 78 -20.96 11.28 0.14
CA GLY A 78 -19.90 10.37 -0.29
C GLY A 78 -19.19 10.85 -1.57
N THR A 79 -19.34 12.11 -1.97
CA THR A 79 -18.59 12.68 -3.09
C THR A 79 -17.18 13.04 -2.62
N VAL A 80 -16.18 12.64 -3.41
CA VAL A 80 -14.78 12.95 -3.16
C VAL A 80 -14.31 14.02 -4.13
N ASN A 81 -13.72 15.08 -3.61
CA ASN A 81 -13.12 16.17 -4.38
C ASN A 81 -12.06 16.92 -3.57
N GLY A 82 -11.46 17.93 -4.19
CA GLY A 82 -10.54 18.86 -3.57
C GLY A 82 -11.23 20.16 -3.16
N THR A 83 -10.82 20.72 -2.02
CA THR A 83 -11.19 22.07 -1.56
C THR A 83 -9.94 22.90 -1.29
N LYS A 84 -10.05 24.23 -1.43
CA LYS A 84 -9.00 25.18 -1.01
C LYS A 84 -9.26 25.77 0.38
N SER A 85 -10.46 25.55 0.93
CA SER A 85 -10.81 26.03 2.27
C SER A 85 -10.08 25.19 3.31
N GLU A 86 -9.23 25.85 4.10
CA GLU A 86 -8.52 25.23 5.21
C GLU A 86 -9.48 24.82 6.32
N ASP A 87 -10.57 25.55 6.53
CA ASP A 87 -11.52 25.31 7.60
C ASP A 87 -12.64 24.32 7.23
N ASP A 88 -12.58 23.70 6.05
CA ASP A 88 -13.59 22.76 5.60
C ASP A 88 -13.63 21.52 6.51
N PRO A 89 -14.73 21.29 7.25
CA PRO A 89 -14.81 20.17 8.20
C PRO A 89 -14.77 18.81 7.50
N TYR A 90 -15.11 18.73 6.20
CA TYR A 90 -15.04 17.48 5.43
C TYR A 90 -13.63 17.13 4.95
N SER A 91 -12.65 18.01 5.19
CA SER A 91 -11.23 17.77 4.87
C SER A 91 -10.45 17.12 6.03
N ILE A 92 -11.09 16.97 7.20
CA ILE A 92 -10.49 16.33 8.36
C ILE A 92 -10.66 14.81 8.24
N LEU A 93 -9.55 14.10 8.13
CA LEU A 93 -9.50 12.67 7.86
C LEU A 93 -8.83 11.92 9.02
N GLU A 94 -9.40 10.78 9.35
CA GLU A 94 -8.81 9.78 10.23
C GLU A 94 -8.11 8.72 9.37
N ILE A 95 -6.81 8.55 9.56
CA ILE A 95 -6.01 7.51 8.89
C ILE A 95 -5.71 6.43 9.91
N LYS A 96 -6.13 5.20 9.64
CA LYS A 96 -5.90 4.02 10.47
C LYS A 96 -5.15 2.96 9.70
N SER A 97 -4.09 2.39 10.28
CA SER A 97 -3.45 1.21 9.69
C SER A 97 -4.35 -0.01 9.86
N VAL A 98 -4.57 -0.73 8.76
CA VAL A 98 -5.36 -1.97 8.72
C VAL A 98 -4.50 -3.18 8.37
N ASP A 99 -3.31 -2.95 7.83
CA ASP A 99 -2.28 -3.95 7.52
C ASP A 99 -0.93 -3.23 7.38
N VAL A 100 0.17 -3.97 7.25
CA VAL A 100 1.51 -3.41 7.01
C VAL A 100 1.51 -2.62 5.70
N GLY A 101 1.68 -1.31 5.80
CA GLY A 101 1.66 -0.39 4.66
C GLY A 101 0.28 -0.19 4.02
N VAL A 102 -0.80 -0.69 4.64
CA VAL A 102 -2.17 -0.48 4.17
C VAL A 102 -2.97 0.28 5.23
N VAL A 103 -3.68 1.30 4.78
CA VAL A 103 -4.49 2.19 5.61
C VAL A 103 -5.94 2.21 5.15
N ALA A 104 -6.82 2.49 6.10
CA ALA A 104 -8.17 2.99 5.86
C ALA A 104 -8.17 4.49 6.15
N ILE A 105 -8.82 5.28 5.29
CA ILE A 105 -8.91 6.73 5.45
C ILE A 105 -10.39 7.09 5.55
N ARG A 106 -10.82 7.66 6.67
CA ARG A 106 -12.22 8.01 6.94
C ARG A 106 -12.37 9.51 7.09
N GLY A 107 -13.34 10.11 6.42
CA GLY A 107 -13.73 11.49 6.68
C GLY A 107 -14.49 11.56 8.01
N LEU A 108 -13.97 12.30 9.00
CA LEU A 108 -14.58 12.36 10.33
C LEU A 108 -15.98 12.98 10.30
N SER A 109 -16.15 14.09 9.56
CA SER A 109 -17.42 14.80 9.49
C SER A 109 -18.49 14.11 8.64
N SER A 110 -18.09 13.34 7.63
CA SER A 110 -19.02 12.61 6.76
C SER A 110 -19.20 11.16 7.15
N ASN A 111 -18.34 10.60 8.00
CA ASN A 111 -18.28 9.19 8.34
C ASN A 111 -18.06 8.23 7.16
N HIS A 112 -17.66 8.72 5.99
CA HIS A 112 -17.39 7.89 4.81
C HIS A 112 -15.90 7.53 4.70
N TYR A 113 -15.60 6.31 4.24
CA TYR A 113 -14.26 5.85 3.91
C TYR A 113 -13.88 6.24 2.49
N LEU A 114 -12.66 6.73 2.30
CA LEU A 114 -12.08 6.95 0.98
C LEU A 114 -11.89 5.61 0.27
N ALA A 115 -12.53 5.46 -0.89
CA ALA A 115 -12.61 4.19 -1.56
C ALA A 115 -12.37 4.33 -3.07
N ILE A 116 -11.72 3.33 -3.67
CA ILE A 116 -11.58 3.18 -5.11
C ILE A 116 -12.27 1.88 -5.50
N ASN A 117 -13.30 1.94 -6.35
CA ASN A 117 -13.95 0.72 -6.81
C ASN A 117 -13.19 0.03 -7.94
N LYS A 118 -13.62 -1.18 -8.31
CA LYS A 118 -13.08 -1.97 -9.44
C LYS A 118 -13.07 -1.23 -10.79
N LYS A 119 -13.97 -0.27 -11.00
CA LYS A 119 -13.99 0.59 -12.20
C LYS A 119 -12.95 1.72 -12.14
N GLY A 120 -12.29 1.89 -11.00
CA GLY A 120 -11.33 2.95 -10.71
C GLY A 120 -12.01 4.28 -10.42
N VAL A 121 -13.26 4.28 -9.94
CA VAL A 121 -13.94 5.51 -9.52
C VAL A 121 -13.63 5.74 -8.04
N LEU A 122 -13.19 6.95 -7.72
CA LEU A 122 -12.96 7.40 -6.35
C LEU A 122 -14.29 7.88 -5.75
N TYR A 123 -14.62 7.41 -4.55
CA TYR A 123 -15.87 7.72 -3.86
C TYR A 123 -15.72 7.56 -2.34
N GLY A 124 -16.71 8.04 -1.60
CA GLY A 124 -16.87 7.79 -0.18
C GLY A 124 -17.78 6.58 0.04
N ALA A 125 -17.25 5.51 0.63
CA ALA A 125 -18.04 4.34 1.03
C ALA A 125 -18.59 4.53 2.46
N ARG A 126 -19.83 4.09 2.72
CA ARG A 126 -20.42 4.14 4.06
C ARG A 126 -19.79 3.10 4.99
N ASP A 127 -19.61 1.90 4.47
CA ASP A 127 -19.06 0.76 5.19
C ASP A 127 -17.63 0.48 4.75
N PHE A 128 -16.80 0.03 5.69
CA PHE A 128 -15.44 -0.39 5.38
C PHE A 128 -15.47 -1.71 4.58
N GLY A 129 -14.66 -1.78 3.52
CA GLY A 129 -14.57 -2.95 2.66
C GLY A 129 -13.33 -2.95 1.77
N PRO A 130 -13.23 -3.90 0.81
CA PRO A 130 -12.05 -4.06 -0.05
C PRO A 130 -11.65 -2.78 -0.81
N ASP A 131 -12.64 -2.00 -1.27
CA ASP A 131 -12.44 -0.73 -1.97
C ASP A 131 -11.74 0.34 -1.11
N CYS A 132 -11.84 0.23 0.22
CA CYS A 132 -11.35 1.20 1.20
C CYS A 132 -9.91 0.94 1.64
N ARG A 133 -9.33 -0.22 1.26
CA ARG A 133 -7.96 -0.59 1.63
C ARG A 133 -6.99 0.09 0.69
N LEU A 134 -6.18 1.00 1.23
CA LEU A 134 -5.24 1.81 0.46
C LEU A 134 -3.80 1.53 0.88
N ILE A 135 -2.94 1.12 -0.05
CA ILE A 135 -1.50 1.01 0.16
C ILE A 135 -0.93 2.42 0.26
N GLU A 136 -0.41 2.78 1.43
CA GLU A 136 0.29 4.04 1.68
C GLU A 136 1.79 3.86 1.39
N ARG A 137 2.37 4.78 0.61
CA ARG A 137 3.83 4.84 0.38
C ARG A 137 4.31 6.28 0.39
N ILE A 138 5.47 6.49 1.00
CA ILE A 138 6.21 7.75 0.92
C ILE A 138 7.02 7.73 -0.38
N GLU A 139 6.87 8.76 -1.18
CA GLU A 139 7.62 8.96 -2.42
C GLU A 139 8.89 9.79 -2.17
N GLU A 140 9.81 9.77 -3.13
CA GLU A 140 11.11 10.45 -3.05
C GLU A 140 10.99 11.97 -2.81
N ASN A 141 9.88 12.58 -3.24
CA ASN A 141 9.58 13.99 -3.04
C ASN A 141 8.92 14.30 -1.68
N LYS A 142 8.89 13.33 -0.75
CA LYS A 142 8.31 13.43 0.60
C LYS A 142 6.78 13.51 0.66
N TYR A 143 6.09 13.35 -0.47
CA TYR A 143 4.64 13.17 -0.50
C TYR A 143 4.27 11.70 -0.38
N ASN A 144 3.04 11.42 0.07
CA ASN A 144 2.50 10.07 0.08
C ASN A 144 1.68 9.80 -1.18
N THR A 145 1.67 8.54 -1.62
CA THR A 145 0.68 8.00 -2.55
C THR A 145 -0.22 7.01 -1.83
N TYR A 146 -1.46 6.91 -2.31
CA TYR A 146 -2.46 5.96 -1.80
C TYR A 146 -3.01 5.16 -2.98
N ALA A 147 -2.63 3.88 -3.08
CA ALA A 147 -3.09 2.99 -4.14
C ALA A 147 -4.15 2.03 -3.62
N SER A 148 -5.13 1.64 -4.44
CA SER A 148 -6.01 0.52 -4.08
C SER A 148 -5.18 -0.73 -3.84
N ALA A 149 -5.40 -1.36 -2.67
CA ALA A 149 -4.79 -2.65 -2.34
C ALA A 149 -5.43 -3.78 -3.16
N GLU A 150 -6.75 -3.71 -3.34
CA GLU A 150 -7.55 -4.73 -4.03
C GLU A 150 -7.51 -4.58 -5.55
N TRP A 151 -7.73 -3.37 -6.07
CA TRP A 151 -8.03 -3.17 -7.48
C TRP A 151 -6.85 -2.64 -8.29
N ARG A 152 -6.65 -3.26 -9.46
CA ARG A 152 -5.65 -2.87 -10.45
C ARG A 152 -6.28 -2.66 -11.82
N ASN A 153 -5.65 -1.82 -12.64
CA ASN A 153 -5.94 -1.72 -14.07
C ASN A 153 -4.89 -2.53 -14.85
N LYS A 154 -5.28 -3.72 -15.32
CA LYS A 154 -4.33 -4.74 -15.80
C LYS A 154 -3.29 -5.01 -14.71
N LYS A 155 -1.99 -4.81 -15.00
CA LYS A 155 -0.91 -4.98 -14.01
C LYS A 155 -0.60 -3.70 -13.22
N LYS A 156 -1.27 -2.57 -13.49
CA LYS A 156 -0.96 -1.25 -12.92
C LYS A 156 -1.83 -0.93 -11.70
N HIS A 157 -1.22 -0.41 -10.64
CA HIS A 157 -1.94 0.14 -9.50
C HIS A 157 -2.84 1.31 -9.91
N MET A 158 -3.96 1.45 -9.21
CA MET A 158 -4.85 2.61 -9.29
C MET A 158 -4.68 3.44 -8.03
N PHE A 159 -4.51 4.74 -8.18
CA PHE A 159 -4.21 5.66 -7.09
C PHE A 159 -5.38 6.59 -6.83
N VAL A 160 -5.48 7.04 -5.59
CA VAL A 160 -6.20 8.26 -5.24
C VAL A 160 -5.50 9.41 -5.97
N GLY A 161 -6.27 10.33 -6.55
CA GLY A 161 -5.70 11.48 -7.22
C GLY A 161 -6.71 12.58 -7.47
N LEU A 162 -6.22 13.82 -7.41
CA LEU A 162 -6.96 15.02 -7.77
C LEU A 162 -6.26 15.67 -8.96
N ASN A 163 -7.02 16.08 -9.97
CA ASN A 163 -6.45 16.81 -11.09
C ASN A 163 -6.16 18.28 -10.72
N ALA A 164 -5.61 19.06 -11.66
CA ALA A 164 -5.32 20.48 -11.46
C ALA A 164 -6.53 21.35 -11.09
N ASN A 165 -7.75 20.86 -11.33
CA ASN A 165 -9.00 21.56 -11.02
C ASN A 165 -9.62 21.06 -9.70
N GLY A 166 -8.91 20.24 -8.92
CA GLY A 166 -9.40 19.65 -7.67
C GLY A 166 -10.46 18.56 -7.87
N LYS A 167 -10.68 18.08 -9.10
CA LYS A 167 -11.64 17.00 -9.37
C LYS A 167 -10.99 15.62 -9.20
N PRO A 168 -11.73 14.61 -8.72
CA PRO A 168 -11.20 13.26 -8.57
C PRO A 168 -10.81 12.68 -9.92
N MET A 169 -9.66 12.00 -9.96
CA MET A 169 -9.22 11.26 -11.13
C MET A 169 -9.76 9.83 -11.12
N LYS A 170 -10.08 9.31 -12.31
CA LYS A 170 -10.33 7.87 -12.46
C LYS A 170 -9.01 7.12 -12.24
N GLY A 171 -8.97 6.20 -11.29
CA GLY A 171 -7.82 5.36 -10.93
C GLY A 171 -7.13 4.71 -12.13
N ARG A 172 -7.88 4.30 -13.16
CA ARG A 172 -7.32 3.75 -14.42
C ARG A 172 -6.38 4.72 -15.16
N LYS A 173 -6.58 6.04 -15.00
CA LYS A 173 -5.78 7.13 -15.58
C LYS A 173 -4.63 7.59 -14.68
N THR A 174 -4.55 7.11 -13.44
CA THR A 174 -3.53 7.53 -12.47
C THR A 174 -2.24 6.72 -12.60
N ARG A 175 -1.11 7.27 -12.14
CA ARG A 175 0.22 6.64 -12.13
C ARG A 175 0.99 7.15 -10.92
N ARG A 176 1.83 6.31 -10.31
CA ARG A 176 2.66 6.67 -9.15
C ARG A 176 3.51 7.92 -9.35
N LYS A 177 4.17 8.03 -10.50
CA LYS A 177 5.05 9.18 -10.82
C LYS A 177 4.29 10.48 -11.13
N ASN A 178 2.96 10.43 -11.28
CA ASN A 178 2.17 11.63 -11.57
C ASN A 178 1.87 12.35 -10.25
N THR A 179 2.27 13.62 -10.16
CA THR A 179 2.07 14.49 -8.99
C THR A 179 0.61 14.67 -8.62
N ALA A 180 -0.33 14.49 -9.55
CA ALA A 180 -1.77 14.48 -9.26
C ALA A 180 -2.20 13.38 -8.27
N THR A 181 -1.33 12.40 -7.99
CA THR A 181 -1.55 11.31 -7.01
C THR A 181 -0.83 11.52 -5.68
N HIS A 182 -0.11 12.63 -5.54
CA HIS A 182 0.74 12.92 -4.39
C HIS A 182 0.00 13.79 -3.37
N PHE A 183 0.03 13.37 -2.11
CA PHE A 183 -0.63 14.05 -1.01
C PHE A 183 0.31 14.16 0.19
N LEU A 184 0.37 15.34 0.79
CA LEU A 184 1.10 15.60 2.02
C LEU A 184 0.14 15.45 3.21
N PRO A 185 0.37 14.52 4.15
CA PRO A 185 -0.39 14.47 5.40
C PRO A 185 0.00 15.63 6.31
N ILE A 186 -0.96 16.50 6.64
CA ILE A 186 -0.76 17.66 7.51
C ILE A 186 -1.47 17.42 8.85
N VAL A 187 -0.80 17.76 9.94
CA VAL A 187 -1.36 17.68 11.30
C VAL A 187 -2.56 18.63 11.43
N VAL A 188 -3.65 18.14 12.00
CA VAL A 188 -4.77 19.00 12.40
C VAL A 188 -4.40 19.62 13.73
N GLN A 189 -4.23 20.94 13.77
CA GLN A 189 -3.99 21.64 15.03
C GLN A 189 -5.30 21.69 15.83
N PRO A 190 -5.28 21.40 17.15
CA PRO A 190 -6.39 21.74 18.03
C PRO A 190 -6.64 23.25 17.93
N ARG A 191 -7.90 23.63 17.77
CA ARG A 191 -8.32 25.03 17.95
C ARG A 191 -8.48 25.34 19.42
#